data_AF-A0A2S4UU45-F1
#
_entry.id   AF-A0A2S4UU45-F1
#
_cell.length_a   1.000
_cell.length_b   1.000
_cell.length_c   1.000
_cell.angle_alpha   90.00
_cell.angle_beta   90.00
_cell.angle_gamma   90.00
#
_symmetry.space_group_name_H-M   'P 1'
#
loop_
_entity.id
_entity.type
_entity.pdbx_description
1 polymer ?
#
loop_
_entity_poly.entity_id
_entity_poly.type
_entity_poly.pdbx_seq_one_letter_code
_entity_poly.pdbx_strand_id
1 'polypeptide(L)'
;MDHSTSDNDLHQVPRFKTGTIQEIFRQTWTNQRKTSLKLMVEKPPKINEISLKLSAEYLRLFTIELIHKSTQVAQQQEQHQDKDGDGDGDGDGDGDGDGGDGEDDKLRAGLKGLIQLDHLHHAAPGVLLDF
;
A
#
# COMPACT_ATOMS: atom_id res chain seq x y z
N MET A 1 -38.14 21.89 -11.34
CA MET A 1 -37.29 21.72 -10.15
C MET A 1 -36.41 20.55 -10.49
N ASP A 2 -35.26 20.86 -11.08
CA ASP A 2 -34.53 19.88 -11.87
C ASP A 2 -33.28 19.52 -11.06
N HIS A 3 -33.40 18.46 -10.27
CA HIS A 3 -32.26 17.82 -9.62
C HIS A 3 -31.51 16.95 -10.64
N SER A 4 -30.73 17.59 -11.50
CA SER A 4 -29.63 16.91 -12.20
C SER A 4 -28.43 16.87 -11.26
N THR A 5 -28.46 15.99 -10.26
CA THR A 5 -27.24 15.47 -9.64
C THR A 5 -26.58 14.57 -10.67
N SER A 6 -25.61 15.14 -11.37
CA SER A 6 -24.86 14.52 -12.45
C SER A 6 -24.32 13.15 -12.07
N ASP A 7 -24.68 12.12 -12.83
CA ASP A 7 -24.07 10.76 -12.84
C ASP A 7 -22.55 10.75 -13.08
N ASN A 8 -21.93 11.92 -13.33
CA ASN A 8 -20.51 12.06 -13.63
C ASN A 8 -19.57 11.89 -12.42
N ASP A 9 -20.07 11.92 -11.18
CA ASP A 9 -19.22 11.75 -9.98
C ASP A 9 -18.96 10.28 -9.63
N LEU A 10 -19.72 9.32 -10.19
CA LEU A 10 -19.55 7.88 -9.94
C LEU A 10 -18.29 7.27 -10.58
N HIS A 11 -17.66 7.97 -11.54
CA HIS A 11 -16.47 7.50 -12.26
C HIS A 11 -15.20 8.31 -11.96
N GLN A 12 -15.23 9.25 -11.02
CA GLN A 12 -14.08 10.07 -10.72
C GLN A 12 -13.08 9.26 -9.87
N VAL A 13 -11.94 8.90 -10.46
CA VAL A 13 -10.89 8.20 -9.71
C VAL A 13 -10.44 9.08 -8.54
N PRO A 14 -10.33 8.55 -7.30
CA PRO A 14 -9.94 9.33 -6.13
C PRO A 14 -8.63 10.08 -6.36
N ARG A 15 -8.59 11.35 -5.95
CA ARG A 15 -7.42 12.23 -6.07
C ARG A 15 -7.06 12.86 -4.74
N PHE A 16 -5.77 13.02 -4.49
CA PHE A 16 -5.29 13.79 -3.36
C PHE A 16 -5.64 15.27 -3.53
N LYS A 17 -6.17 15.88 -2.47
CA LYS A 17 -6.43 17.33 -2.46
C LYS A 17 -5.10 18.08 -2.49
N THR A 18 -4.99 19.13 -3.30
CA THR A 18 -3.77 19.95 -3.42
C THR A 18 -3.32 20.55 -2.09
N GLY A 19 -4.28 20.93 -1.21
CA GLY A 19 -3.97 21.40 0.15
C GLY A 19 -3.26 20.34 1.01
N THR A 20 -3.62 19.06 0.86
CA THR A 20 -2.92 17.95 1.52
C THR A 20 -1.47 17.84 1.01
N ILE A 21 -1.26 17.96 -0.30
CA ILE A 21 0.08 17.90 -0.90
C ILE A 21 0.95 19.07 -0.42
N GLN A 22 0.38 20.27 -0.38
CA GLN A 22 1.07 21.46 0.12
C GLN A 22 1.50 21.29 1.58
N GLU A 23 0.63 20.70 2.41
CA GLU A 23 0.94 20.44 3.82
C GLU A 23 2.03 19.37 3.98
N ILE A 24 2.00 18.30 3.18
CA ILE A 24 3.08 17.29 3.15
C ILE A 24 4.42 17.96 2.86
N PHE A 25 4.50 18.80 1.81
CA PHE A 25 5.74 19.50 1.46
C PHE A 25 6.21 20.46 2.55
N ARG A 26 5.28 21.20 3.17
CA ARG A 26 5.60 22.09 4.30
C ARG A 26 6.17 21.31 5.49
N GLN A 27 5.55 20.18 5.83
CA GLN A 27 5.98 19.33 6.95
C GLN A 27 7.33 18.67 6.67
N THR A 28 7.54 18.11 5.47
CA THR A 28 8.84 17.54 5.07
C THR A 28 9.96 18.57 5.18
N TRP A 29 9.75 19.77 4.65
CA TRP A 29 10.70 20.89 4.74
C TRP A 29 10.97 21.36 6.18
N THR A 30 9.95 21.31 7.03
CA THR A 30 10.07 21.70 8.44
C THR A 30 10.80 20.63 9.25
N ASN A 31 10.42 19.36 9.08
CA ASN A 31 10.96 18.24 9.86
C ASN A 31 12.41 17.91 9.47
N GLN A 32 12.76 17.95 8.18
CA GLN A 32 14.16 17.81 7.74
C GLN A 32 15.09 18.87 8.35
N ARG A 33 14.55 20.03 8.72
CA ARG A 33 15.35 21.14 9.24
C ARG A 33 15.19 21.35 10.74
N LYS A 34 14.23 20.70 11.41
CA LYS A 34 14.21 20.55 12.89
C LYS A 34 15.48 19.90 13.45
N THR A 35 16.08 19.01 12.68
CA THR A 35 17.38 18.40 13.01
C THR A 35 18.58 19.31 12.75
N SER A 36 18.37 20.48 12.11
CA SER A 36 19.42 21.43 11.75
C SER A 36 19.19 22.76 12.49
N LEU A 37 20.20 23.29 13.18
CA LEU A 37 20.16 24.62 13.84
C LEU A 37 19.83 25.79 12.87
N LYS A 38 19.71 25.53 11.55
CA LYS A 38 19.25 26.47 10.51
C LYS A 38 17.79 26.93 10.61
N LEU A 39 17.02 26.39 11.55
CA LEU A 39 15.57 26.57 11.69
C LEU A 39 15.09 28.03 11.72
N MET A 40 15.95 28.97 12.14
CA MET A 40 15.53 30.34 12.42
C MET A 40 15.50 31.27 11.20
N VAL A 41 15.95 30.85 10.01
CA VAL A 41 16.19 31.81 8.90
C VAL A 41 15.39 31.53 7.63
N GLU A 42 15.05 30.28 7.30
CA GLU A 42 14.52 29.94 5.97
C GLU A 42 13.04 29.52 5.97
N LYS A 43 12.22 30.34 5.30
CA LYS A 43 10.80 30.08 5.03
C LYS A 43 10.61 28.86 4.09
N PRO A 44 9.48 28.13 4.18
CA PRO A 44 9.05 27.16 3.18
C PRO A 44 9.09 27.70 1.75
N PRO A 45 9.61 26.92 0.77
CA PRO A 45 9.52 27.31 -0.62
C PRO A 45 8.05 27.43 -1.01
N LYS A 46 7.75 28.44 -1.84
CA LYS A 46 6.41 28.58 -2.44
C LYS A 46 6.31 27.63 -3.62
N ILE A 47 5.24 26.84 -3.66
CA ILE A 47 4.99 25.86 -4.72
C ILE A 47 3.75 26.32 -5.47
N ASN A 48 3.83 26.36 -6.80
CA ASN A 48 2.71 26.82 -7.63
C ASN A 48 1.63 25.73 -7.77
N GLU A 49 0.44 26.12 -8.21
CA GLU A 49 -0.72 25.23 -8.30
C GLU A 49 -0.52 24.05 -9.26
N ILE A 50 0.14 24.28 -10.40
CA ILE A 50 0.40 23.25 -11.42
C ILE A 50 1.29 22.15 -10.83
N SER A 51 2.36 22.54 -10.14
CA SER A 51 3.25 21.62 -9.42
C SER A 51 2.48 20.84 -8.36
N LEU A 52 1.60 21.48 -7.58
CA LEU A 52 0.78 20.79 -6.58
C LEU A 52 -0.16 19.74 -7.21
N LYS A 53 -0.79 20.06 -8.35
CA LYS A 53 -1.63 19.11 -9.10
C LYS A 53 -0.82 17.94 -9.63
N LEU A 54 0.35 18.21 -10.23
CA LEU A 54 1.23 17.16 -10.73
C LEU A 54 1.72 16.24 -9.61
N SER A 55 2.12 16.80 -8.47
CA SER A 55 2.52 16.03 -7.30
C SER A 55 1.37 15.18 -6.73
N ALA A 56 0.12 15.64 -6.80
CA ALA A 56 -1.04 14.84 -6.43
C ALA A 56 -1.19 13.61 -7.34
N GLU A 57 -0.96 13.76 -8.66
CA GLU A 57 -0.98 12.64 -9.59
C GLU A 57 0.20 11.68 -9.37
N TYR A 58 1.41 12.17 -9.06
CA TYR A 58 2.54 11.30 -8.74
C TYR A 58 2.30 10.44 -7.49
N LEU A 59 1.78 11.03 -6.41
CA LEU A 59 1.44 10.27 -5.20
C LEU A 59 0.34 9.23 -5.47
N ARG A 60 -0.62 9.57 -6.35
CA ARG A 60 -1.65 8.63 -6.77
C ARG A 60 -1.05 7.48 -7.58
N LEU A 61 -0.20 7.76 -8.56
CA LEU A 61 0.47 6.73 -9.37
C LEU A 61 1.33 5.81 -8.49
N PHE A 62 2.10 6.39 -7.57
CA PHE A 62 2.87 5.63 -6.58
C PHE A 62 1.97 4.69 -5.77
N THR A 63 0.84 5.19 -5.27
CA THR A 63 -0.09 4.38 -4.47
C THR A 63 -0.68 3.24 -5.31
N ILE A 64 -1.06 3.52 -6.56
CA ILE A 64 -1.60 2.51 -7.48
C ILE A 64 -0.55 1.43 -7.75
N GLU A 65 0.68 1.82 -8.07
CA GLU A 65 1.76 0.88 -8.39
C GLU A 65 2.11 0.02 -7.17
N LEU A 66 2.20 0.63 -5.97
CA LEU A 66 2.46 -0.10 -4.74
C LEU A 66 1.40 -1.16 -4.46
N ILE A 67 0.12 -0.82 -4.60
CA ILE A 67 -0.97 -1.77 -4.43
C ILE A 67 -0.92 -2.84 -5.51
N HIS A 68 -0.69 -2.48 -6.77
CA HIS A 68 -0.60 -3.44 -7.87
C HIS A 68 0.50 -4.47 -7.65
N LYS A 69 1.71 -4.03 -7.30
CA LYS A 69 2.85 -4.91 -7.01
C LYS A 69 2.61 -5.76 -5.76
N SER A 70 2.00 -5.20 -4.72
CA SER A 70 1.64 -5.95 -3.51
C SER A 70 0.62 -7.06 -3.81
N THR A 71 -0.35 -6.80 -4.69
CA THR A 71 -1.30 -7.81 -5.17
C THR A 71 -0.59 -8.93 -5.94
N GLN A 72 0.40 -8.61 -6.78
CA GLN A 72 1.18 -9.62 -7.49
C GLN A 72 1.96 -10.52 -6.52
N VAL A 73 2.56 -9.94 -5.47
CA VAL A 73 3.25 -10.72 -4.41
C VAL A 73 2.26 -11.65 -3.70
N ALA A 74 1.09 -11.14 -3.29
CA ALA A 74 0.06 -11.93 -2.63
C ALA A 74 -0.35 -13.15 -3.49
N GLN A 75 -0.62 -12.93 -4.78
CA GLN A 75 -1.00 -13.98 -5.71
C GLN A 75 0.09 -15.03 -5.91
N GLN A 76 1.37 -14.62 -5.94
CA GLN A 76 2.49 -15.55 -6.04
C GLN A 76 2.62 -16.41 -4.78
N GLN A 77 2.48 -15.83 -3.60
CA GLN A 77 2.55 -16.56 -2.34
C GLN A 77 1.39 -17.56 -2.18
N GLU A 78 0.17 -17.19 -2.57
CA GLU A 78 -0.97 -18.12 -2.60
C GLU A 78 -0.71 -19.31 -3.54
N GLN A 79 -0.18 -19.07 -4.74
CA GLN A 79 0.13 -20.14 -5.70
C GLN A 79 1.27 -21.07 -5.26
N HIS A 80 2.22 -20.57 -4.45
CA HIS A 80 3.29 -21.40 -3.90
C HIS A 80 2.77 -22.29 -2.76
N GLN A 81 1.89 -21.76 -1.90
CA GLN A 81 1.28 -22.56 -0.83
C GLN A 81 0.37 -23.67 -1.36
N ASP A 82 -0.37 -23.42 -2.45
CA ASP A 82 -1.23 -24.43 -3.08
C ASP A 82 -0.42 -25.56 -3.77
N LYS A 83 0.89 -25.38 -4.01
CA LYS A 83 1.77 -26.38 -4.65
C LYS A 83 2.55 -27.26 -3.68
N ASP A 84 2.75 -26.81 -2.44
CA ASP A 84 3.50 -27.56 -1.43
C ASP A 84 2.59 -28.53 -0.63
N GLY A 85 1.29 -28.60 -0.96
CA GLY A 85 0.31 -29.51 -0.36
C GLY A 85 0.18 -30.89 -1.04
N ASP A 86 0.77 -31.11 -2.21
CA ASP A 86 0.76 -32.39 -2.93
C ASP A 86 2.00 -33.25 -2.59
N GLY A 87 2.41 -33.22 -1.32
CA GLY A 87 3.35 -34.19 -0.77
C GLY A 87 2.59 -35.47 -0.45
N ASP A 88 2.40 -36.34 -1.44
CA ASP A 88 2.12 -37.77 -1.26
C ASP A 88 3.31 -38.40 -0.52
N GLY A 89 3.41 -38.12 0.78
CA GLY A 89 4.22 -38.86 1.73
C GLY A 89 3.39 -40.03 2.19
N ASP A 90 3.53 -41.16 1.49
CA ASP A 90 3.21 -42.48 2.02
C ASP A 90 4.11 -42.73 3.25
N GLY A 91 3.73 -42.15 4.38
CA GLY A 91 4.40 -42.27 5.66
C GLY A 91 3.42 -42.79 6.67
N ASP A 92 3.32 -44.11 6.77
CA ASP A 92 2.70 -44.81 7.89
C ASP A 92 3.36 -44.31 9.19
N GLY A 93 2.67 -43.43 9.90
CA GLY A 93 3.13 -42.80 11.11
C GLY A 93 1.99 -42.66 12.09
N ASP A 94 1.72 -43.74 12.83
CA ASP A 94 0.94 -43.69 14.06
C ASP A 94 1.60 -42.67 15.01
N GLY A 95 0.96 -41.53 15.18
CA GLY A 95 1.46 -40.43 16.00
C GLY A 95 0.32 -39.60 16.54
N ASP A 96 -0.12 -39.94 17.76
CA ASP A 96 -0.90 -39.06 18.62
C ASP A 96 -0.23 -37.68 18.69
N GLY A 97 -0.81 -36.71 17.98
CA GLY A 97 -0.33 -35.34 17.90
C GLY A 97 -1.46 -34.38 18.22
N ASP A 98 -1.51 -33.95 19.48
CA ASP A 98 -2.26 -32.80 19.98
C ASP A 98 -2.00 -31.58 19.07
N GLY A 99 -2.97 -31.17 18.26
CA GLY A 99 -2.76 -30.20 17.16
C GLY A 99 -3.79 -29.08 17.20
N GLY A 100 -3.44 -27.97 17.87
CA GLY A 100 -4.24 -26.75 17.98
C GLY A 100 -4.36 -25.93 16.68
N ASP A 101 -4.57 -26.58 15.54
CA ASP A 101 -4.47 -25.96 14.20
C ASP A 101 -5.80 -25.32 13.70
N GLY A 102 -6.89 -25.48 14.44
CA GLY A 102 -8.22 -25.05 13.98
C GLY A 102 -8.49 -23.53 14.02
N GLU A 103 -7.70 -22.76 14.77
CA GLU A 103 -7.84 -21.29 14.85
C GLU A 103 -6.96 -20.59 13.81
N ASP A 104 -5.73 -21.07 13.61
CA ASP A 104 -4.79 -20.50 12.65
C ASP A 104 -5.25 -20.71 11.20
N ASP A 105 -5.84 -21.86 10.87
CA ASP A 105 -6.42 -22.09 9.53
C ASP A 105 -7.63 -21.21 9.24
N LYS A 106 -8.45 -20.90 10.25
CA LYS A 106 -9.58 -19.96 10.10
C LYS A 106 -9.11 -18.53 9.92
N LEU A 107 -8.09 -18.12 10.67
CA LEU A 107 -7.47 -16.81 10.52
C LEU A 107 -6.83 -16.68 9.13
N ARG A 108 -6.10 -17.69 8.68
CA ARG A 108 -5.46 -17.73 7.37
C ARG A 108 -6.49 -17.72 6.23
N ALA A 109 -7.60 -18.44 6.35
CA ALA A 109 -8.70 -18.39 5.39
C ALA A 109 -9.35 -16.99 5.32
N GLY A 110 -9.49 -16.30 6.47
CA GLY A 110 -10.00 -14.92 6.52
C GLY A 110 -9.04 -13.88 5.92
N LEU A 111 -7.76 -14.22 5.78
CA LEU A 111 -6.72 -13.37 5.21
C LEU A 111 -6.46 -13.64 3.71
N LYS A 112 -7.05 -14.70 3.13
CA LYS A 112 -6.93 -15.04 1.70
C LYS A 112 -7.53 -13.92 0.84
N GLY A 113 -6.80 -13.46 -0.17
CA GLY A 113 -7.19 -12.32 -1.00
C GLY A 113 -7.03 -10.93 -0.36
N LEU A 114 -6.57 -10.84 0.90
CA LEU A 114 -6.24 -9.56 1.53
C LEU A 114 -4.77 -9.19 1.28
N ILE A 115 -4.50 -7.94 0.92
CA ILE A 115 -3.14 -7.42 0.88
C ILE A 115 -2.66 -7.19 2.32
N GLN A 116 -1.73 -8.02 2.78
CA GLN A 116 -1.11 -7.92 4.10
C GLN A 116 0.12 -7.00 4.08
N LEU A 117 0.56 -6.59 5.28
CA LEU A 117 1.76 -5.76 5.46
C LEU A 117 3.01 -6.41 4.84
N ASP A 118 3.13 -7.74 4.93
CA ASP A 118 4.26 -8.46 4.37
C ASP A 118 4.33 -8.35 2.84
N HIS A 119 3.18 -8.38 2.15
CA HIS A 119 3.13 -8.16 0.70
C HIS A 119 3.62 -6.75 0.33
N LEU A 120 3.28 -5.73 1.14
CA LEU A 120 3.78 -4.37 0.96
C LEU A 120 5.30 -4.30 1.18
N HIS A 121 5.82 -4.97 2.21
CA HIS A 121 7.26 -4.97 2.48
C HIS A 121 8.08 -5.61 1.36
N HIS A 122 7.56 -6.68 0.74
CA HIS A 122 8.19 -7.30 -0.42
C HIS A 122 8.11 -6.43 -1.68
N ALA A 123 6.99 -5.74 -1.90
CA ALA A 123 6.79 -4.90 -3.07
C ALA A 123 7.51 -3.54 -2.99
N ALA A 124 7.58 -2.94 -1.80
CA ALA A 124 8.03 -1.56 -1.61
C ALA A 124 9.42 -1.25 -2.16
N PRO A 125 10.47 -2.09 -1.97
CA PRO A 125 11.80 -1.79 -2.50
C PRO A 125 11.83 -1.60 -4.01
N GLY A 126 11.10 -2.43 -4.77
CA GLY A 126 11.01 -2.30 -6.23
C GLY A 126 10.31 -1.00 -6.64
N VAL A 127 9.17 -0.71 -6.02
CA VAL A 127 8.40 0.51 -6.31
C VAL A 127 9.19 1.77 -5.95
N LEU A 128 9.97 1.75 -4.87
CA LEU A 128 10.80 2.88 -4.45
C LEU A 128 12.03 3.10 -5.35
N LEU A 129 12.48 2.09 -6.10
CA LEU A 129 13.57 2.25 -7.08
C LEU A 129 13.08 2.87 -8.40
N ASP A 130 11.80 2.66 -8.72
CA ASP A 130 11.16 3.19 -9.93
C ASP A 130 10.75 4.67 -9.80
N PHE A 131 10.74 5.23 -8.59
CA PHE A 131 10.35 6.61 -8.25
C PHE A 131 11.53 7.46 -7.76
#